data_AF-A0A7W6G9G1-F1
#
_entry.id   AF-A0A7W6G9G1-F1
#
_cell.length_a   1.000
_cell.length_b   1.000
_cell.length_c   1.000
_cell.angle_alpha   90.00
_cell.angle_beta   90.00
_cell.angle_gamma   90.00
#
_symmetry.space_group_name_H-M   'P 1'
#
loop_
_entity.id
_entity.type
_entity.pdbx_description
1 polymer ?
#
loop_
_entity_poly.entity_id
_entity_poly.type
_entity_poly.pdbx_seq_one_letter_code
_entity_poly.pdbx_strand_id
1 'polypeptide(L)' 'MNVYGTALSVPCIFTESDDGGTIRGCPRFLALVAGKQSIRLLDTISGRSTPIALHRVGRRGKASFRWL' A
#
# COMPACT_ATOMS: atom_id res chain seq x y z
N MET A 1 10.96 -0.01 8.99
CA MET A 1 10.29 -1.06 9.80
C MET A 1 9.25 -1.76 8.92
N ASN A 2 9.02 -3.06 9.07
CA ASN A 2 7.94 -3.74 8.33
C ASN A 2 6.65 -3.65 9.15
N VAL A 3 5.61 -3.09 8.56
CA VAL A 3 4.27 -2.97 9.12
C VAL A 3 3.38 -3.98 8.39
N TYR A 4 2.62 -4.78 9.13
CA TYR A 4 1.68 -5.74 8.55
C TYR A 4 0.29 -5.11 8.54
N GLY A 5 -0.39 -5.18 7.40
CA GLY A 5 -1.77 -4.73 7.27
C GLY A 5 -2.59 -5.73 6.48
N THR A 6 -3.87 -5.46 6.31
CA THR A 6 -4.78 -6.32 5.52
C THR A 6 -5.49 -5.51 4.47
N ALA A 7 -5.60 -6.05 3.26
CA ALA A 7 -6.46 -5.51 2.21
C ALA A 7 -7.31 -6.64 1.63
N LEU A 8 -8.63 -6.43 1.54
CA LEU A 8 -9.59 -7.45 1.09
C LEU A 8 -9.49 -8.76 1.88
N SER A 9 -9.29 -8.67 3.20
CA SER A 9 -9.11 -9.82 4.10
C SER A 9 -7.88 -10.70 3.80
N VAL A 10 -6.93 -10.19 3.00
CA VAL A 10 -5.65 -10.85 2.71
C VAL A 10 -4.51 -10.04 3.36
N PRO A 11 -3.52 -10.68 3.99
CA PRO A 11 -2.37 -9.97 4.54
C PRO A 11 -1.57 -9.26 3.43
N CYS A 12 -1.29 -7.99 3.66
CA CYS A 12 -0.33 -7.18 2.92
C CYS A 12 0.84 -6.86 3.84
N ILE A 13 2.05 -6.85 3.28
CA ILE A 13 3.25 -6.39 3.96
C ILE A 13 3.54 -4.98 3.45
N PHE A 14 3.59 -4.04 4.38
CA PHE A 14 3.96 -2.64 4.14
C PHE A 14 5.36 -2.40 4.70
N THR A 15 6.16 -1.67 3.95
CA THR A 15 7.44 -1.15 4.43
C THR A 15 7.40 0.35 4.26
N GLU A 16 7.49 1.08 5.36
CA GLU A 16 7.39 2.55 5.40
C GLU A 16 8.76 3.21 5.58
N SER A 17 8.87 4.40 5.00
CA SER A 17 10.02 5.30 4.94
C SER A 17 9.49 6.75 4.82
N ASP A 18 10.34 7.75 5.09
CA ASP A 18 9.91 9.16 5.18
C ASP A 18 9.21 9.68 3.92
N ASP A 19 9.62 9.22 2.74
CA ASP A 19 9.04 9.64 1.46
C ASP A 19 7.91 8.72 0.95
N GLY A 20 7.69 7.57 1.57
CA GLY A 20 6.72 6.58 1.08
C GLY A 20 7.03 5.17 1.52
N GLY A 21 6.87 4.21 0.62
CA GLY A 21 7.09 2.82 0.97
C GLY A 21 6.83 1.80 -0.13
N THR A 22 6.73 0.54 0.29
CA THR A 22 6.35 -0.57 -0.60
C THR A 22 5.24 -1.41 0.00
N ILE A 23 4.41 -1.99 -0.86
CA ILE A 23 3.33 -2.91 -0.54
C ILE A 23 3.57 -4.21 -1.30
N ARG A 24 3.47 -5.35 -0.63
CA ARG A 24 3.56 -6.69 -1.24
C ARG A 24 2.66 -7.70 -0.55
N GLY A 25 2.47 -8.86 -1.17
CA GLY A 25 1.71 -9.98 -0.57
C GLY A 25 0.20 -9.95 -0.86
N CYS A 26 -0.32 -8.89 -1.47
CA CYS A 26 -1.73 -8.75 -1.80
C CYS A 26 -1.97 -8.39 -3.29
N PRO A 27 -1.68 -9.32 -4.21
CA PRO A 27 -1.74 -9.07 -5.65
C PRO A 27 -3.14 -8.68 -6.16
N ARG A 28 -4.22 -9.27 -5.61
CA ARG A 28 -5.60 -8.93 -5.99
C ARG A 28 -5.95 -7.49 -5.65
N PHE A 29 -5.61 -7.05 -4.44
CA PHE A 29 -5.78 -5.66 -4.03
C PHE A 29 -5.00 -4.73 -4.96
N LEU A 30 -3.70 -5.00 -5.17
CA LEU A 30 -2.87 -4.16 -6.02
C LEU A 30 -3.37 -4.09 -7.47
N ALA A 31 -3.93 -5.17 -8.02
CA ALA A 31 -4.57 -5.15 -9.34
C ALA A 31 -5.82 -4.26 -9.38
N LEU A 32 -6.62 -4.23 -8.32
CA LEU A 32 -7.84 -3.41 -8.23
C LEU A 32 -7.55 -1.91 -8.09
N VAL A 33 -6.43 -1.57 -7.46
CA VAL A 33 -6.00 -0.17 -7.30
C VAL A 33 -4.98 0.27 -8.36
N ALA A 34 -4.56 -0.64 -9.23
CA ALA A 34 -3.66 -0.32 -10.33
C ALA A 34 -4.28 0.75 -11.24
N GLY A 35 -3.55 1.84 -11.47
CA GLY A 35 -4.02 2.97 -12.30
C GLY A 35 -4.83 4.02 -11.55
N LYS A 36 -5.14 3.83 -10.25
CA LYS A 36 -5.69 4.92 -9.43
C LYS A 36 -4.59 5.94 -9.13
N GLN A 37 -4.90 7.22 -9.31
CA GLN A 37 -3.95 8.31 -9.08
C GLN A 37 -3.56 8.43 -7.60
N SER A 38 -4.52 8.20 -6.70
CA SER A 38 -4.29 8.16 -5.26
C SER A 38 -5.23 7.16 -4.58
N ILE A 39 -4.76 6.57 -3.48
CA ILE A 39 -5.56 5.77 -2.55
C ILE A 39 -5.26 6.20 -1.12
N ARG A 40 -6.14 5.93 -0.16
CA ARG A 40 -5.86 6.21 1.25
C ARG A 40 -5.33 4.97 1.96
N LEU A 41 -4.25 5.15 2.70
CA LEU A 41 -3.80 4.22 3.73
C LEU A 41 -4.45 4.63 5.05
N LEU A 42 -5.03 3.65 5.75
CA LEU A 42 -5.57 3.81 7.10
C LEU A 42 -4.72 2.96 8.04
N ASP A 43 -4.06 3.62 8.98
CA ASP A 43 -3.47 2.95 10.13
C ASP A 43 -4.55 2.79 11.21
N THR A 44 -4.96 1.55 11.47
CA THR A 44 -6.02 1.25 12.45
C THR A 44 -5.53 1.38 13.89
N ILE A 45 -4.22 1.42 14.13
CA ILE A 45 -3.66 1.57 15.48
C ILE A 45 -3.70 3.04 15.89
N SER A 46 -3.21 3.94 15.03
CA SER A 46 -3.20 5.38 15.30
C SER A 46 -4.46 6.11 14.85
N GLY A 47 -5.32 5.48 14.04
CA GLY A 47 -6.48 6.11 13.41
C GLY A 47 -6.11 7.07 12.26
N ARG A 48 -4.82 7.17 11.92
CA ARG A 48 -4.33 8.08 10.88
C ARG A 48 -4.75 7.59 9.50
N SER A 49 -5.35 8.48 8.72
CA SER A 49 -5.60 8.26 7.30
C SER A 49 -4.75 9.21 6.46
N THR A 50 -3.94 8.68 5.56
CA THR A 50 -3.04 9.49 4.71
C THR A 50 -3.14 9.02 3.25
N PRO A 51 -3.31 9.96 2.29
CA PRO A 51 -3.31 9.62 0.88
C PRO A 51 -1.91 9.18 0.42
N ILE A 52 -1.89 8.23 -0.50
CA ILE A 52 -0.67 7.76 -1.16
C ILE A 52 -0.86 7.69 -2.67
N ALA A 53 0.21 7.95 -3.40
CA ALA A 53 0.30 7.69 -4.83
C ALA A 53 0.96 6.33 -5.06
N LEU A 54 0.27 5.42 -5.74
CA LEU A 54 0.85 4.13 -6.12
C LEU A 54 1.67 4.27 -7.40
N HIS A 55 2.94 3.91 -7.32
CA HIS A 55 3.75 3.66 -8.49
C HIS A 55 3.39 2.29 -9.10
N ARG A 56 3.86 2.07 -10.33
CA ARG A 56 3.56 0.89 -11.16
C ARG A 56 3.59 -0.41 -10.34
N VAL A 57 2.47 -1.14 -10.36
CA VAL A 57 2.36 -2.48 -9.77
C VAL A 57 3.20 -3.45 -10.61
N GLY A 58 4.22 -4.03 -10.01
CA GLY A 58 5.07 -5.05 -10.64
C GLY A 58 4.38 -6.40 -10.75
N ARG A 59 4.85 -7.23 -11.71
CA ARG A 59 4.28 -8.55 -12.04
C ARG A 59 4.16 -9.54 -10.88
N ARG A 60 4.89 -9.34 -9.77
CA ARG A 60 4.87 -10.19 -8.56
C ARG A 60 3.92 -9.69 -7.46
N GLY A 61 3.02 -8.75 -7.75
CA GLY A 61 2.15 -8.17 -6.72
C GLY A 61 2.95 -7.35 -5.70
N LYS A 62 3.91 -6.57 -6.20
CA LYS A 62 4.68 -5.59 -5.44
C LYS A 62 4.42 -4.21 -6.05
N ALA A 63 4.12 -3.22 -5.22
CA ALA A 63 4.01 -1.83 -5.64
C ALA A 63 4.84 -0.95 -4.70
N SER A 64 5.42 0.12 -5.25
CA SER A 64 5.95 1.21 -4.43
C SER A 64 4.89 2.30 -4.32
N PHE A 65 4.91 3.07 -3.24
CA PHE A 65 4.04 4.23 -3.08
C PHE A 65 4.80 5.42 -2.52
N ARG A 66 4.26 6.60 -2.74
CA ARG A 66 4.72 7.87 -2.14
C ARG A 66 3.62 8.43 -1.25
N TRP A 67 3.98 9.05 -0.13
CA TRP A 67 3.04 9.86 0.66
C TRP A 67 2.61 11.11 -0.14
N LEU A 68 1.36 11.53 0.04
CA LEU A 68 0.79 12.76 -0.52
C LEU A 68 0.42 13.74 0.59
#